data_AF-A0A562J684-F1
#
_entry.id   AF-A0A562J684-F1
#
_cell.length_a   1.000
_cell.length_b   1.000
_cell.length_c   1.000
_cell.angle_alpha   90.00
_cell.angle_beta   90.00
_cell.angle_gamma   90.00
#
_symmetry.space_group_name_H-M   'P 1'
#
loop_
_entity.id
_entity.type
_entity.pdbx_description
1 polymer ?
#
loop_
_entity_poly.entity_id
_entity_poly.type
_entity_poly.pdbx_seq_one_letter_code
_entity_poly.pdbx_strand_id
1 'polypeptide(L)'
;MENLFKSKLEAVERLNSFTREIAELSLKTDYDNVNSMVEKRNEYIVAVREIDEKIIKMNSINDTDEIKNIKKLINQSVQEIIEMDKQIRKNLSDEIKLVKAKLNEPASSLGQLNIKA
;
A
#
# COMPACT_ATOMS: atom_id res chain seq x y z
N MET A 1 -22.78 18.02 3.01
CA MET A 1 -22.45 16.58 2.98
C MET A 1 -21.68 16.22 1.72
N GLU A 2 -22.14 16.59 0.52
CA GLU A 2 -21.40 16.37 -0.74
C GLU A 2 -19.94 16.82 -0.72
N ASN A 3 -19.67 18.03 -0.22
CA ASN A 3 -18.29 18.53 -0.12
C ASN A 3 -17.38 17.62 0.75
N LEU A 4 -17.91 17.00 1.81
CA LEU A 4 -17.12 16.07 2.64
C LEU A 4 -16.83 14.76 1.88
N PHE A 5 -17.79 14.28 1.09
CA PHE A 5 -17.56 13.12 0.23
C PHE A 5 -16.56 13.42 -0.88
N LYS A 6 -16.61 14.60 -1.49
CA LYS A 6 -15.60 15.05 -2.47
C LYS A 6 -14.21 15.14 -1.82
N SER A 7 -14.09 15.75 -0.64
CA SER A 7 -12.83 15.77 0.11
C SER A 7 -12.34 14.37 0.48
N LYS A 8 -13.23 13.44 0.84
CA LYS A 8 -12.87 12.05 1.12
C LYS A 8 -12.33 11.35 -0.14
N LEU A 9 -12.96 11.58 -1.29
CA LEU A 9 -12.51 11.04 -2.56
C LEU A 9 -11.09 11.53 -2.90
N GLU A 10 -10.85 12.85 -2.84
CA GLU A 10 -9.53 13.42 -3.09
C GLU A 10 -8.44 12.84 -2.14
N ALA A 11 -8.78 12.66 -0.86
CA ALA A 11 -7.85 12.06 0.11
C ALA A 11 -7.54 10.59 -0.21
N VAL A 12 -8.55 9.81 -0.63
CA VAL A 12 -8.38 8.41 -1.01
C VAL A 12 -7.60 8.29 -2.32
N GLU A 13 -7.79 9.18 -3.29
CA GLU A 13 -7.03 9.21 -4.54
C GLU A 13 -5.54 9.52 -4.32
N ARG A 14 -5.23 10.42 -3.38
CA ARG A 14 -3.84 10.68 -2.96
C ARG A 14 -3.22 9.44 -2.31
N LEU A 15 -3.94 8.78 -1.40
CA LEU A 15 -3.49 7.53 -0.78
C LEU A 15 -3.27 6.43 -1.83
N ASN A 16 -4.17 6.30 -2.81
CA ASN A 16 -4.06 5.32 -3.89
C ASN A 16 -2.80 5.57 -4.72
N SER A 17 -2.61 6.81 -5.19
CA SER A 17 -1.44 7.20 -5.98
C SER A 17 -0.14 6.92 -5.23
N PHE A 18 -0.06 7.29 -3.96
CA PHE A 18 1.13 7.06 -3.15
C PHE A 18 1.37 5.57 -2.83
N THR A 19 0.30 4.79 -2.66
CA THR A 19 0.41 3.32 -2.48
C THR A 19 0.95 2.66 -3.75
N ARG A 20 0.59 3.17 -4.92
CA ARG A 20 1.12 2.70 -6.21
C ARG A 20 2.62 2.95 -6.34
N GLU A 21 3.09 4.13 -5.96
CA GLU A 21 4.52 4.45 -5.93
C GLU A 21 5.29 3.43 -5.08
N ILE A 22 4.77 3.08 -3.89
CA ILE A 22 5.39 2.07 -3.02
C ILE A 22 5.38 0.67 -3.69
N ALA A 23 4.29 0.30 -4.37
CA ALA A 23 4.15 -1.00 -5.01
C ALA A 23 5.10 -1.18 -6.21
N GLU A 24 5.45 -0.09 -6.89
CA GLU A 24 6.36 -0.07 -8.03
C GLU A 24 7.85 -0.11 -7.63
N LEU A 25 8.17 0.19 -6.36
CA LEU A 25 9.55 0.11 -5.86
C LEU A 25 10.04 -1.33 -5.72
N SER A 26 11.30 -1.54 -6.07
CA SER A 26 12.01 -2.78 -5.82
C SER A 26 12.51 -2.82 -4.38
N LEU A 27 11.90 -3.66 -3.54
CA LEU A 27 12.32 -3.88 -2.14
C LEU A 27 13.82 -4.24 -2.01
N LYS A 28 14.38 -4.82 -3.07
CA LYS A 28 15.78 -5.27 -3.15
C LYS A 28 16.80 -4.13 -3.27
N THR A 29 16.36 -2.94 -3.70
CA THR A 29 17.21 -1.76 -3.96
C THR A 29 16.82 -0.55 -3.13
N ASP A 30 15.57 -0.49 -2.65
CA ASP A 30 14.97 0.72 -2.09
C ASP A 30 14.40 0.50 -0.68
N TYR A 31 14.95 -0.45 0.09
CA TYR A 31 14.42 -0.82 1.41
C TYR A 31 14.23 0.36 2.36
N ASP A 32 15.24 1.23 2.49
CA ASP A 32 15.17 2.41 3.36
C ASP A 32 14.14 3.45 2.86
N ASN A 33 14.00 3.58 1.53
CA ASN A 33 12.99 4.45 0.92
C ASN A 33 11.58 3.91 1.19
N VAL A 34 11.36 2.61 1.04
CA VAL A 34 10.07 1.96 1.31
C VAL A 34 9.67 2.14 2.77
N ASN A 35 10.61 2.00 3.70
CA ASN A 35 10.33 2.18 5.13
C ASN A 35 9.87 3.62 5.45
N SER A 36 10.54 4.64 4.91
CA SER A 36 10.13 6.04 5.08
C SER A 36 8.78 6.33 4.41
N MET A 37 8.50 5.73 3.25
CA MET A 37 7.21 5.90 2.58
C MET A 37 6.05 5.24 3.34
N VAL A 38 6.28 4.15 4.07
CA VAL A 38 5.24 3.55 4.92
C VAL A 38 4.77 4.51 6.01
N GLU A 39 5.68 5.28 6.62
CA GLU A 39 5.32 6.29 7.61
C GLU A 39 4.46 7.41 7.00
N LYS A 40 4.88 7.95 5.85
CA LYS A 40 4.12 8.98 5.13
C LYS A 40 2.76 8.47 4.64
N ARG A 41 2.67 7.19 4.29
CA ARG A 41 1.40 6.55 3.93
C ARG A 41 0.42 6.53 5.10
N ASN A 42 0.89 6.35 6.33
CA ASN A 42 0.04 6.42 7.52
C ASN A 42 -0.57 7.82 7.72
N GLU A 43 0.15 8.89 7.37
CA GLU A 43 -0.40 10.25 7.43
C GLU A 43 -1.63 10.40 6.49
N TYR A 44 -1.57 9.84 5.28
CA TYR A 44 -2.71 9.83 4.36
C TYR A 44 -3.89 9.01 4.89
N ILE A 45 -3.62 7.88 5.57
CA ILE A 45 -4.67 7.08 6.21
C ILE A 45 -5.36 7.89 7.33
N VAL A 46 -4.58 8.61 8.15
CA VAL A 46 -5.11 9.48 9.20
C VAL A 46 -6.01 10.57 8.60
N ALA A 47 -5.56 11.24 7.53
CA ALA A 47 -6.36 12.26 6.85
C ALA A 47 -7.71 11.71 6.34
N VAL A 48 -7.72 10.51 5.76
CA VAL A 48 -8.98 9.85 5.33
C VAL A 48 -9.90 9.57 6.54
N ARG A 49 -9.35 9.10 7.66
CA ARG A 49 -10.13 8.81 8.87
C ARG A 49 -10.75 10.06 9.48
N GLU A 50 -10.01 11.16 9.54
CA GLU A 50 -10.53 12.44 10.06
C GLU A 50 -11.74 12.95 9.26
N ILE A 51 -11.72 12.77 7.94
CA ILE A 51 -12.86 13.12 7.08
C ILE A 51 -14.04 12.16 7.34
N ASP A 52 -13.76 10.88 7.51
CA ASP A 52 -14.80 9.88 7.79
C ASP A 52 -15.52 10.15 9.11
N GLU A 53 -14.78 10.52 10.16
CA GLU A 53 -15.36 10.94 11.43
C GLU A 53 -16.26 12.17 11.28
N LYS A 54 -15.87 13.15 10.45
CA LYS A 54 -16.71 14.33 10.17
C LYS A 54 -18.00 13.94 9.44
N ILE A 55 -17.93 12.99 8.51
CA ILE A 55 -19.12 12.46 7.81
C ILE A 55 -20.06 11.77 8.80
N ILE A 56 -19.53 10.90 9.67
CA ILE A 56 -20.31 10.17 10.69
C ILE A 56 -21.01 11.16 11.63
N LYS A 57 -20.30 12.19 12.11
CA LYS A 57 -20.84 13.22 13.00
C LYS A 57 -21.94 14.07 12.36
N MET A 58 -21.98 14.16 11.02
CA MET A 58 -22.96 15.01 10.31
C MET A 58 -24.38 14.41 10.29
N ASN A 59 -24.54 13.13 10.68
CA ASN A 59 -25.82 12.45 10.97
C ASN A 59 -27.00 12.81 10.05
N SER A 60 -26.75 12.87 8.73
CA SER A 60 -27.78 13.22 7.72
C SER A 60 -28.23 11.97 6.97
N ILE A 61 -29.55 11.85 6.82
CA ILE A 61 -30.24 10.60 6.47
C ILE A 61 -30.39 10.42 4.95
N ASN A 62 -30.17 11.47 4.15
CA ASN A 62 -30.41 11.43 2.71
C ASN A 62 -29.13 11.59 1.90
N ASP A 63 -28.66 10.47 1.34
CA ASP A 63 -27.65 10.47 0.27
C ASP A 63 -28.28 10.94 -1.04
N THR A 64 -27.71 11.99 -1.65
CA THR A 64 -28.00 12.36 -3.04
C THR A 64 -27.39 11.33 -4.00
N ASP A 65 -27.85 11.30 -5.26
CA ASP A 65 -27.25 10.42 -6.26
C ASP A 65 -25.78 10.74 -6.53
N GLU A 66 -25.39 12.01 -6.36
CA GLU A 66 -24.00 12.47 -6.39
C GLU A 66 -23.19 11.82 -5.25
N ILE A 67 -23.70 11.82 -4.01
CA ILE A 67 -23.05 11.15 -2.87
C ILE A 67 -22.89 9.65 -3.14
N LYS A 68 -23.91 8.99 -3.70
CA LYS A 68 -23.84 7.57 -4.05
C LYS A 68 -22.74 7.30 -5.09
N ASN A 69 -22.63 8.16 -6.11
CA ASN A 69 -21.57 8.06 -7.11
C ASN A 69 -20.18 8.23 -6.48
N ILE A 70 -20.01 9.22 -5.61
CA ILE A 70 -18.74 9.45 -4.91
C ILE A 70 -18.38 8.26 -4.01
N LYS A 71 -19.35 7.68 -3.27
CA LYS A 71 -19.12 6.46 -2.47
C LYS A 71 -18.64 5.29 -3.33
N LYS A 72 -19.17 5.14 -4.55
CA LYS A 72 -18.72 4.10 -5.49
C LYS A 72 -17.25 4.31 -5.90
N LEU A 73 -16.87 5.53 -6.24
CA LEU A 73 -15.48 5.87 -6.60
C LEU A 73 -14.51 5.64 -5.43
N ILE A 74 -14.90 6.06 -4.22
CA ILE A 74 -14.12 5.79 -3.00
C ILE A 74 -13.91 4.28 -2.82
N ASN A 75 -14.97 3.47 -2.96
CA ASN A 75 -14.88 2.03 -2.79
C ASN A 75 -13.97 1.39 -3.85
N GLN A 76 -14.01 1.85 -5.10
CA GLN A 76 -13.12 1.38 -6.16
C GLN A 76 -11.65 1.65 -5.81
N SER A 77 -11.32 2.90 -5.44
CA SER A 77 -9.96 3.27 -5.05
C SER A 77 -9.47 2.49 -3.82
N VAL A 78 -10.35 2.23 -2.84
CA VAL A 78 -10.01 1.40 -1.68
C VAL A 78 -9.71 -0.05 -2.09
N GLN A 79 -10.46 -0.63 -3.03
CA GLN A 79 -10.16 -1.97 -3.53
C GLN A 79 -8.82 -2.04 -4.26
N GLU A 80 -8.48 -1.00 -5.04
CA GLU A 80 -7.16 -0.89 -5.67
C GLU A 80 -6.03 -0.84 -4.63
N ILE A 81 -6.20 -0.03 -3.57
CA ILE A 81 -5.24 0.03 -2.45
C ILE A 81 -5.06 -1.36 -1.80
N ILE A 82 -6.14 -2.08 -1.57
CA ILE A 82 -6.10 -3.43 -0.97
C ILE A 82 -5.33 -4.41 -1.86
N GLU A 83 -5.50 -4.34 -3.17
CA GLU A 83 -4.80 -5.22 -4.10
C GLU A 83 -3.30 -4.91 -4.17
N MET A 84 -2.94 -3.63 -4.21
CA MET A 84 -1.53 -3.20 -4.12
C MET A 84 -0.89 -3.63 -2.80
N ASP A 85 -1.63 -3.58 -1.68
CA ASP A 85 -1.14 -4.08 -0.39
C ASP A 85 -0.89 -5.58 -0.36
N LYS A 86 -1.65 -6.37 -1.13
CA LYS A 86 -1.35 -7.80 -1.28
C LYS A 86 -0.05 -7.99 -2.04
N GLN A 87 0.17 -7.21 -3.11
CA GLN A 87 1.40 -7.27 -3.90
C GLN A 87 2.63 -6.90 -3.08
N ILE A 88 2.58 -5.77 -2.34
CA ILE A 88 3.66 -5.33 -1.44
C ILE A 88 4.02 -6.44 -0.43
N ARG A 89 3.02 -7.03 0.23
CA ARG A 89 3.24 -8.12 1.20
C ARG A 89 3.82 -9.39 0.55
N LYS A 90 3.36 -9.73 -0.66
CA LYS A 90 3.89 -10.86 -1.41
C LYS A 90 5.38 -10.65 -1.73
N ASN A 91 5.74 -9.47 -2.23
CA ASN A 91 7.12 -9.13 -2.57
C ASN A 91 8.04 -9.24 -1.34
N LEU A 92 7.59 -8.72 -0.19
CA LEU A 92 8.34 -8.83 1.07
C LEU A 92 8.50 -10.29 1.53
N SER A 93 7.44 -11.09 1.41
CA SER A 93 7.49 -12.52 1.75
C SER A 93 8.47 -13.30 0.86
N ASP A 94 8.47 -13.01 -0.44
CA ASP A 94 9.35 -13.68 -1.40
C ASP A 94 10.82 -13.28 -1.19
N GLU A 95 11.10 -12.04 -0.80
CA GLU A 95 12.44 -11.61 -0.39
C GLU A 95 12.92 -12.36 0.87
N ILE A 96 12.08 -12.50 1.89
CA ILE A 96 12.39 -13.29 3.10
C ILE A 96 12.68 -14.75 2.74
N LYS A 97 11.91 -15.36 1.84
CA LYS A 97 12.16 -16.73 1.36
C LYS A 97 13.50 -16.83 0.63
N LEU A 98 13.83 -15.87 -0.23
CA LEU A 98 15.11 -15.84 -0.93
C LEU A 98 16.29 -15.73 0.04
N VAL A 99 16.20 -14.85 1.04
CA VAL A 99 17.22 -14.70 2.09
C VAL A 99 17.37 -16.02 2.86
N LYS A 100 16.26 -16.65 3.27
CA LYS A 100 16.30 -17.95 3.94
C LYS A 100 16.91 -19.04 3.08
N ALA A 101 16.58 -19.10 1.79
CA ALA A 101 17.15 -20.06 0.86
C ALA A 101 18.68 -19.88 0.77
N LYS A 102 19.16 -18.65 0.61
CA LYS A 102 20.59 -18.33 0.58
C LYS A 102 21.31 -18.64 1.89
N LEU A 103 20.70 -18.35 3.03
CA LEU A 103 21.29 -18.63 4.35
C LEU A 103 21.33 -20.14 4.67
N ASN A 104 20.39 -20.91 4.11
CA ASN A 104 20.30 -22.35 4.30
C ASN A 104 20.96 -23.16 3.17
N GLU A 105 21.64 -22.51 2.21
CA GLU A 105 22.44 -23.22 1.22
C GLU A 105 23.65 -23.89 1.92
N PRO A 106 23.85 -25.21 1.78
CA PRO A 106 25.01 -25.87 2.35
C PRO A 106 26.28 -25.31 1.71
N ALA A 107 27.30 -25.02 2.53
CA ALA A 107 28.57 -24.42 2.12
C ALA A 107 29.31 -25.18 0.98
N SER A 108 28.91 -26.41 0.66
CA SER A 108 29.45 -27.24 -0.41
C SER A 108 29.06 -26.78 -1.83
N SER A 109 28.06 -25.93 -2.03
CA SER A 109 27.74 -25.36 -3.36
C SER A 109 28.66 -24.21 -3.78
N LEU A 110 29.37 -23.58 -2.84
CA LEU A 110 30.32 -22.48 -3.08
C LEU A 110 31.76 -22.96 -3.36
N GLY A 111 31.99 -24.27 -3.40
CA GLY A 111 33.34 -24.87 -3.32
C GLY A 111 33.65 -25.94 -4.36
N GLN A 112 33.22 -25.80 -5.61
CA GLN A 112 33.84 -26.50 -6.74
C GLN A 112 34.66 -25.52 -7.59
N LEU A 113 35.57 -24.77 -6.95
CA LEU A 113 36.73 -24.25 -7.65
C LEU A 113 37.63 -25.45 -7.96
N ASN A 114 37.52 -25.92 -9.19
CA ASN A 114 38.33 -26.97 -9.79
C ASN A 114 39.78 -26.47 -9.93
N ILE A 115 40.51 -26.37 -8.82
CA ILE A 115 41.96 -26.16 -8.86
C ILE A 115 42.57 -27.53 -9.17
N LYS A 116 42.71 -27.83 -10.46
CA LYS A 116 43.62 -28.89 -10.90
C LYS A 116 45.05 -28.39 -10.64
N ALA A 117 45.71 -29.03 -9.67
CA ALA A 117 47.17 -29.03 -9.55
C ALA A 117 47.77 -30.04 -10.54
#